data_AF-A0A6B3ERS4-F1
#
_entry.id   AF-A0A6B3ERS4-F1
#
_cell.length_a   1.000
_cell.length_b   1.000
_cell.length_c   1.000
_cell.angle_alpha   90.00
_cell.angle_beta   90.00
_cell.angle_gamma   90.00
#
_symmetry.space_group_name_H-M   'P 1'
#
loop_
_entity.id
_entity.type
_entity.pdbx_description
1 polymer ?
#
loop_
_entity_poly.entity_id
_entity_poly.type
_entity_poly.pdbx_seq_one_letter_code
_entity_poly.pdbx_strand_id
1 'polypeptide(L)'
;AAAALEVMSRFAVDPRLVPYLPPTMAPTPTSHREGYLEHPETAFATYREDGIAQVVCEEKHMGSRAVALVCRDAATAVERFGLADEGDATPTGTLVTRTGRP
;
A
#
# COMPACT_ATOMS: atom_id res chain seq x y z
N ALA A 1 13.12 -13.28 7.95
CA ALA A 1 13.76 -11.98 7.63
C ALA A 1 14.62 -12.03 6.37
N ALA A 2 15.46 -13.05 6.17
CA ALA A 2 16.40 -13.12 5.04
C ALA A 2 15.81 -12.83 3.65
N ALA A 3 14.66 -13.44 3.31
CA ALA A 3 14.00 -13.18 2.02
C ALA A 3 13.55 -11.72 1.83
N ALA A 4 13.08 -11.06 2.89
CA ALA A 4 12.73 -9.64 2.83
C ALA A 4 13.97 -8.77 2.63
N LEU A 5 15.07 -9.09 3.33
CA LEU A 5 16.33 -8.35 3.18
C LEU A 5 16.90 -8.50 1.75
N GLU A 6 16.81 -9.70 1.15
CA GLU A 6 17.22 -9.92 -0.24
C GLU A 6 16.47 -8.99 -1.19
N VAL A 7 15.13 -8.93 -1.09
CA VAL A 7 14.31 -8.07 -1.94
C VAL A 7 14.62 -6.59 -1.70
N MET A 8 14.63 -6.16 -0.44
CA MET A 8 14.79 -4.75 -0.07
C MET A 8 16.20 -4.22 -0.37
N SER A 9 17.23 -5.06 -0.30
CA SER A 9 18.61 -4.61 -0.55
C SER A 9 19.04 -4.65 -2.01
N ARG A 10 18.39 -5.49 -2.85
CA ARG A 10 18.79 -5.68 -4.25
C ARG A 10 17.90 -4.99 -5.26
N PHE A 11 16.61 -4.85 -4.96
CA PHE A 11 15.61 -4.51 -5.97
C PHE A 11 14.69 -3.37 -5.60
N ALA A 12 14.64 -2.98 -4.32
CA ALA A 12 13.85 -1.83 -3.91
C ALA A 12 14.53 -0.52 -4.32
N VAL A 13 13.74 0.55 -4.43
CA VAL A 13 14.27 1.92 -4.55
C VAL A 13 14.99 2.34 -3.26
N ASP A 14 15.54 3.56 -3.24
CA ASP A 14 16.12 4.16 -2.03
C ASP A 14 15.15 4.01 -0.84
N PRO A 15 15.56 3.37 0.28
CA PRO A 15 14.70 3.18 1.44
C PRO A 15 14.10 4.48 2.02
N ARG A 16 14.76 5.63 1.83
CA ARG A 16 14.23 6.95 2.22
C ARG A 16 12.96 7.32 1.47
N LEU A 17 12.77 6.76 0.27
CA LEU A 17 11.58 6.93 -0.56
C LEU A 17 10.49 5.87 -0.30
N VAL A 18 10.73 4.91 0.61
CA VAL A 18 9.77 3.84 0.96
C VAL A 18 9.39 3.90 2.44
N PRO A 19 8.71 4.97 2.91
CA PRO A 19 8.30 5.07 4.31
C PRO A 19 7.19 4.08 4.71
N TYR A 20 6.54 3.44 3.72
CA TYR A 20 5.41 2.54 3.92
C TYR A 20 5.36 1.45 2.85
N LEU A 21 5.04 0.23 3.27
CA LEU A 21 4.66 -0.87 2.40
C LEU A 21 3.23 -1.32 2.73
N PRO A 22 2.37 -1.56 1.73
CA PRO A 22 0.98 -1.88 1.98
C PRO A 22 0.79 -3.30 2.55
N PRO A 23 -0.17 -3.49 3.47
CA PRO A 23 -0.48 -4.82 3.98
C PRO A 23 -1.13 -5.69 2.91
N THR A 24 -1.15 -6.99 3.17
CA THR A 24 -2.09 -7.88 2.50
C THR A 24 -3.51 -7.65 3.03
N MET A 25 -4.52 -8.05 2.27
CA MET A 25 -5.92 -7.93 2.65
C MET A 25 -6.52 -9.33 2.79
N ALA A 26 -7.26 -9.58 3.88
CA ALA A 26 -8.02 -10.80 4.06
C ALA A 26 -9.35 -10.71 3.30
N PRO A 27 -9.86 -11.84 2.77
CA PRO A 27 -11.22 -11.89 2.27
C PRO A 27 -12.24 -11.85 3.41
N THR A 28 -13.51 -11.71 3.06
CA THR A 28 -14.63 -11.95 3.99
C THR A 28 -14.68 -13.43 4.39
N PRO A 29 -15.27 -13.79 5.56
CA PRO A 29 -15.64 -15.17 5.83
C PRO A 29 -16.50 -15.77 4.70
N THR A 30 -16.37 -17.09 4.51
CA THR A 30 -17.11 -17.84 3.49
C THR A 30 -18.62 -17.60 3.61
N SER A 31 -19.27 -17.34 2.47
CA SER A 31 -20.71 -17.13 2.40
C SER A 31 -21.51 -18.38 2.76
N HIS A 32 -22.66 -18.19 3.42
CA HIS A 32 -23.67 -19.23 3.64
C HIS A 32 -24.73 -19.29 2.54
N ARG A 33 -24.72 -18.35 1.59
CA ARG A 33 -25.66 -18.33 0.46
C ARG A 33 -25.24 -19.36 -0.58
N GLU A 34 -26.19 -20.19 -1.00
CA GLU A 34 -25.97 -21.19 -2.04
C GLU A 34 -25.42 -20.55 -3.31
N GLY A 35 -24.36 -21.15 -3.87
CA GLY A 35 -23.72 -20.69 -5.11
C GLY A 35 -22.68 -19.59 -4.95
N TYR A 36 -22.41 -19.09 -3.74
CA TYR A 36 -21.43 -18.02 -3.50
C TYR A 36 -20.31 -18.44 -2.56
N LEU A 37 -19.06 -18.13 -2.93
CA LEU A 37 -17.90 -18.26 -2.03
C LEU A 37 -17.78 -17.06 -1.09
N GLU A 38 -17.95 -15.85 -1.63
CA GLU A 38 -17.92 -14.57 -0.91
C GLU A 38 -19.18 -13.78 -1.24
N HIS A 39 -19.78 -13.11 -0.25
CA HIS A 39 -20.97 -12.28 -0.44
C HIS A 39 -20.90 -11.06 0.49
N PRO A 40 -21.37 -9.85 0.06
CA PRO A 40 -21.27 -8.63 0.87
C PRO A 40 -21.93 -8.73 2.26
N GLU A 41 -22.98 -9.54 2.38
CA GLU A 41 -23.69 -9.78 3.64
C GLU A 41 -22.76 -10.29 4.74
N THR A 42 -21.85 -11.22 4.43
CA THR A 42 -20.91 -11.76 5.41
C THR A 42 -19.88 -10.71 5.83
N ALA A 43 -19.44 -9.85 4.91
CA ALA A 43 -18.52 -8.77 5.23
C ALA A 43 -19.17 -7.74 6.17
N PHE A 44 -20.43 -7.37 5.90
CA PHE A 44 -21.17 -6.44 6.75
C PHE A 44 -21.51 -7.02 8.12
N ALA A 45 -21.77 -8.33 8.20
CA ALA A 45 -21.99 -9.02 9.47
C ALA A 45 -20.74 -8.94 10.36
N THR A 46 -19.55 -9.23 9.82
CA THR A 46 -18.28 -9.12 10.57
C THR A 46 -18.09 -7.73 11.17
N TYR A 47 -18.23 -6.67 10.36
CA TYR A 47 -18.11 -5.30 10.87
C TYR A 47 -19.14 -4.98 11.96
N ARG A 48 -20.38 -5.46 11.81
CA ARG A 48 -21.43 -5.25 12.81
C ARG A 48 -21.13 -5.96 14.13
N GLU A 49 -20.60 -7.18 14.09
CA GLU A 49 -20.16 -7.94 15.27
C GLU A 49 -19.04 -7.21 16.01
N ASP A 50 -18.15 -6.54 15.27
CA ASP A 50 -17.10 -5.66 15.81
C ASP A 50 -17.62 -4.29 16.29
N GLY A 51 -18.94 -4.05 16.25
CA GLY A 51 -19.57 -2.81 16.71
C GLY A 51 -19.50 -1.66 15.70
N ILE A 52 -19.14 -1.92 14.44
CA ILE A 52 -18.99 -0.92 13.38
C ILE A 52 -20.31 -0.80 12.60
N ALA A 53 -20.99 0.35 12.75
CA ALA A 53 -22.32 0.58 12.18
C ALA A 53 -22.31 1.14 10.74
N GLN A 54 -21.20 1.71 10.31
CA GLN A 54 -21.05 2.36 9.00
C GLN A 54 -19.78 1.90 8.32
N VAL A 55 -19.90 1.52 7.05
CA VAL A 55 -18.79 1.06 6.21
C VAL A 55 -18.81 1.81 4.89
N VAL A 56 -17.66 1.89 4.23
CA VAL A 56 -17.51 2.44 2.88
C VAL A 56 -17.23 1.27 1.93
N CYS A 57 -18.03 1.16 0.88
CA CYS A 57 -17.82 0.19 -0.18
C CYS A 57 -17.10 0.86 -1.33
N GLU A 58 -15.85 0.46 -1.58
CA GLU A 58 -15.05 0.92 -2.70
C GLU A 58 -14.94 -0.18 -3.75
N GLU A 59 -14.82 0.19 -5.02
CA GLU A 59 -14.57 -0.78 -6.07
C GLU A 59 -13.20 -1.41 -5.88
N LYS A 60 -13.13 -2.74 -5.88
CA LYS A 60 -11.87 -3.47 -5.94
C LYS A 60 -11.33 -3.42 -7.37
N HIS A 61 -10.63 -2.34 -7.70
CA HIS A 61 -9.96 -2.21 -9.00
C HIS A 61 -8.97 -3.37 -9.23
N MET A 62 -9.13 -4.05 -10.36
CA MET A 62 -8.27 -5.16 -10.76
C MET A 62 -6.99 -4.65 -11.42
N GLY A 63 -6.01 -4.30 -10.57
CA GLY A 63 -4.68 -3.86 -11.00
C GLY A 63 -3.59 -4.25 -10.01
N SER A 64 -2.47 -3.53 -10.08
CA SER A 64 -1.38 -3.65 -9.11
C SER A 64 -1.45 -2.51 -8.10
N ARG A 65 -1.26 -2.80 -6.80
CA ARG A 65 -1.19 -1.76 -5.78
C ARG A 65 0.13 -0.98 -5.92
N ALA A 66 0.02 0.33 -6.01
CA ALA A 66 1.15 1.25 -6.01
C ALA A 66 1.04 2.23 -4.83
N VAL A 67 2.17 2.63 -4.28
CA VAL A 67 2.31 3.73 -3.32
C VAL A 67 2.98 4.88 -4.04
N ALA A 68 2.31 6.04 -4.10
CA ALA A 68 2.85 7.26 -4.69
C ALA A 68 3.29 8.20 -3.57
N LEU A 69 4.58 8.51 -3.52
CA LEU A 69 5.13 9.60 -2.72
C LEU A 69 5.35 10.78 -3.64
N VAL A 70 4.77 11.94 -3.29
CA VAL A 70 4.87 13.17 -4.08
C VAL A 70 5.30 14.31 -3.17
N CYS A 71 6.45 14.89 -3.47
CA CYS A 71 6.94 16.13 -2.89
C CYS A 71 6.57 17.30 -3.81
N ARG A 72 6.36 18.48 -3.22
CA ARG A 72 6.12 19.70 -3.99
C ARG A 72 7.32 20.05 -4.88
N ASP A 73 8.52 19.87 -4.33
CA ASP A 73 9.80 20.24 -4.91
C ASP A 73 10.94 19.41 -4.29
N ALA A 74 12.15 19.59 -4.82
CA ALA A 74 13.36 18.93 -4.34
C ALA A 74 13.71 19.28 -2.88
N ALA A 75 13.52 20.55 -2.49
CA ALA A 75 13.78 21.02 -1.13
C ALA A 75 12.94 20.26 -0.10
N THR A 76 11.65 20.03 -0.41
CA THR A 76 10.76 19.20 0.43
C THR A 76 11.29 17.77 0.57
N ALA A 77 11.81 17.18 -0.51
CA ALA A 77 12.33 15.81 -0.48
C ALA A 77 13.60 15.69 0.39
N VAL A 78 14.50 16.68 0.29
CA VAL A 78 15.71 16.78 1.12
C VAL A 78 15.33 16.98 2.58
N GLU A 79 14.51 17.98 2.90
CA GLU A 79 14.15 18.31 4.28
C GLU A 79 13.37 17.17 4.97
N ARG A 80 12.40 16.57 4.27
CA ARG A 80 11.45 15.66 4.90
C ARG A 80 11.86 14.19 4.88
N PHE A 81 12.61 13.78 3.86
CA PHE A 81 13.02 12.38 3.65
C PHE A 81 14.55 12.20 3.69
N GLY A 82 15.32 13.28 3.83
CA GLY A 82 16.78 13.21 3.97
C GLY A 82 17.47 12.75 2.69
N LEU A 83 16.89 13.04 1.51
CA LEU A 83 17.57 12.82 0.24
C LEU A 83 18.81 13.71 0.12
N ALA A 84 19.76 13.28 -0.71
CA ALA A 84 20.86 14.17 -1.08
C ALA A 84 20.31 15.33 -1.92
N ASP A 85 20.84 16.54 -1.67
CA ASP A 85 20.54 17.69 -2.52
C ASP A 85 21.40 17.60 -3.79
N GLU A 86 20.78 17.12 -4.85
CA GLU A 86 21.36 17.01 -6.19
C GLU A 86 20.79 18.09 -7.12
N GLY A 87 20.21 19.17 -6.57
CA GLY A 87 19.51 20.19 -7.33
C GLY A 87 18.35 19.60 -8.12
N ASP A 88 18.28 19.90 -9.42
CA ASP A 88 17.23 19.42 -10.34
C ASP A 88 17.19 17.90 -10.52
N ALA A 89 18.28 17.18 -10.18
CA ALA A 89 18.31 15.73 -10.23
C ALA A 89 17.70 15.06 -8.99
N THR A 90 17.43 15.83 -7.93
CA THR A 90 16.81 15.31 -6.70
C THR A 90 15.42 14.75 -6.99
N PRO A 91 15.13 13.47 -6.69
CA PRO A 91 13.81 12.92 -6.88
C PRO A 91 12.75 13.68 -6.06
N THR A 92 11.71 14.17 -6.73
CA THR A 92 10.56 14.83 -6.09
C THR A 92 9.41 13.87 -5.79
N GLY A 93 9.64 12.56 -5.95
CA GLY A 93 8.64 11.55 -5.69
C GLY A 93 9.10 10.17 -6.12
N THR A 94 8.25 9.18 -5.82
CA THR A 94 8.42 7.82 -6.31
C THR A 94 7.06 7.16 -6.47
N LEU A 95 6.98 6.20 -7.38
CA LEU A 95 5.89 5.24 -7.46
C LEU A 95 6.51 3.87 -7.17
N VAL A 96 6.02 3.17 -6.15
CA VAL A 96 6.56 1.86 -5.78
C VAL A 96 5.46 0.80 -5.67
N THR A 97 5.81 -0.41 -6.06
CA THR A 97 4.99 -1.61 -5.89
C THR A 97 4.88 -1.99 -4.40
N ARG A 98 3.99 -2.96 -4.10
CA ARG A 98 3.83 -3.50 -2.74
C ARG A 98 5.09 -4.14 -2.12
N THR A 99 6.16 -4.32 -2.89
CA THR A 99 7.46 -4.86 -2.42
C THR A 99 8.59 -3.83 -2.49
N GLY A 100 8.28 -2.55 -2.69
CA GLY A 100 9.26 -1.45 -2.69
C GLY A 100 10.05 -1.29 -3.99
N ARG A 101 9.74 -2.08 -5.03
CA ARG A 101 10.33 -1.93 -6.38
C ARG A 101 9.69 -0.73 -7.11
N PRO A 102 10.42 -0.06 -8.03
CA PRO A 102 9.83 0.96 -8.90
C PRO A 102 8.63 0.45 -9.70
#